data_AF-A0A2N2HVV1-F1
#
_entry.id   AF-A0A2N2HVV1-F1
#
_cell.length_a   1.000
_cell.length_b   1.000
_cell.length_c   1.000
_cell.angle_alpha   90.00
_cell.angle_beta   90.00
_cell.angle_gamma   90.00
#
_symmetry.space_group_name_H-M   'P 1'
#
loop_
_entity.id
_entity.type
_entity.pdbx_description
1 polymer ?
#
loop_
_entity_poly.entity_id
_entity_poly.type
_entity_poly.pdbx_seq_one_letter_code
_entity_poly.pdbx_strand_id
1 'polypeptide(L)'
;MAIYSGEQATKEYLLEVTKGCAVAAAKAPTLTNSLGLRTEIVTGDDLNPIIDVLETFGQTSTFQMHDAVALKSMAEKGVLPPILLMGADLCKPVLWDCGACGFPTCGEYIKFVSRNKGLGIGAYGPSCVWKVIDFGMAADYACAAAAMHRVEARLFFSIGAVSMFLGHLEGSSFVLGLPVGPVGLNNWFDRESWVNAFNYQQRTMGQLAGGPNLSMAFSGGGYPVIKTKPNWWENPTFLKVEEDEAFVQKDAEGKAKVFEKIMRYRGAISEDE
;
A
#
# COMPACT_ATOMS: atom_id res chain seq x y z
N MET A 1 24.44 -33.24 -17.13
CA MET A 1 25.36 -32.09 -16.95
C MET A 1 24.76 -31.20 -15.88
N ALA A 2 25.37 -31.12 -14.69
CA ALA A 2 24.80 -30.42 -13.53
C ALA A 2 25.30 -28.97 -13.47
N ILE A 3 24.97 -28.17 -14.48
CA ILE A 3 25.23 -26.73 -14.48
C ILE A 3 23.88 -26.04 -14.27
N TYR A 4 23.73 -25.34 -13.14
CA TYR A 4 22.54 -24.54 -12.82
C TYR A 4 22.77 -23.09 -13.23
N SER A 5 21.74 -22.43 -13.77
CA SER A 5 21.75 -20.99 -13.97
C SER A 5 21.66 -20.29 -12.62
N GLY A 6 22.60 -19.39 -12.31
CA GLY A 6 22.58 -18.60 -11.08
C GLY A 6 21.33 -17.71 -10.98
N GLU A 7 20.86 -17.17 -12.09
CA GLU A 7 19.63 -16.36 -12.16
C GLU A 7 18.37 -17.19 -11.84
N GLN A 8 18.31 -18.42 -12.38
CA GLN A 8 17.22 -19.31 -12.07
C GLN A 8 17.25 -19.74 -10.61
N ALA A 9 18.44 -20.09 -10.09
CA ALA A 9 18.62 -20.50 -8.71
C ALA A 9 18.26 -19.37 -7.72
N THR A 10 18.62 -18.12 -8.01
CA THR A 10 18.24 -16.99 -7.14
C THR A 10 16.74 -16.75 -7.17
N LYS A 11 16.11 -16.79 -8.36
CA LYS A 11 14.65 -16.65 -8.51
C LYS A 11 13.90 -17.73 -7.74
N GLU A 12 14.33 -18.99 -7.83
CA GLU A 12 13.76 -20.11 -7.09
C GLU A 12 13.94 -19.92 -5.57
N TYR A 13 15.10 -19.44 -5.14
CA TYR A 13 15.41 -19.21 -3.72
C TYR A 13 14.59 -18.08 -3.08
N LEU A 14 14.10 -17.10 -3.85
CA LEU A 14 13.29 -16.01 -3.31
C LEU A 14 12.07 -16.53 -2.55
N LEU A 15 11.42 -17.60 -3.03
CA LEU A 15 10.28 -18.19 -2.33
C LEU A 15 10.67 -18.77 -0.96
N GLU A 16 11.85 -19.38 -0.85
CA GLU A 16 12.36 -19.87 0.42
C GLU A 16 12.68 -18.72 1.39
N VAL A 17 13.24 -17.62 0.88
CA VAL A 17 13.45 -16.40 1.68
C VAL A 17 12.12 -15.84 2.17
N THR A 18 11.09 -15.79 1.32
CA THR A 18 9.75 -15.31 1.68
C THR A 18 9.10 -16.18 2.75
N LYS A 19 9.26 -17.50 2.69
CA LYS A 19 8.84 -18.42 3.77
C LYS A 19 9.57 -18.09 5.08
N GLY A 20 10.88 -17.85 5.01
CA GLY A 20 11.67 -17.40 6.16
C GLY A 20 11.17 -16.08 6.75
N CYS A 21 10.76 -15.13 5.90
CA CYS A 21 10.15 -13.87 6.32
C CYS A 21 8.84 -14.09 7.07
N ALA A 22 7.98 -15.01 6.60
CA ALA A 22 6.74 -15.36 7.29
C ALA A 22 7.00 -15.97 8.68
N VAL A 23 8.00 -16.86 8.79
CA VAL A 23 8.43 -17.42 10.09
C VAL A 23 8.93 -16.32 11.03
N ALA A 24 9.74 -15.39 10.53
CA ALA A 24 10.27 -14.29 11.32
C ALA A 24 9.15 -13.36 11.82
N ALA A 25 8.17 -13.03 10.95
CA ALA A 25 7.01 -12.24 11.32
C ALA A 25 6.21 -12.91 12.45
N ALA A 26 5.96 -14.21 12.35
CA ALA A 26 5.25 -14.99 13.38
C ALA A 26 6.01 -15.07 14.71
N LYS A 27 7.35 -15.06 14.67
CA LYS A 27 8.21 -15.11 15.87
C LYS A 27 8.37 -13.75 16.57
N ALA A 28 8.06 -12.65 15.89
CA ALA A 28 8.35 -11.31 16.36
C ALA A 28 7.97 -11.11 17.85
N PRO A 29 8.81 -10.43 18.66
CA PRO A 29 8.64 -10.30 20.10
C PRO A 29 7.55 -9.27 20.43
N THR A 30 6.32 -9.55 20.01
CA THR A 30 5.17 -8.66 20.19
C THR A 30 4.90 -8.38 21.68
N LEU A 31 4.47 -7.16 21.99
CA LEU A 31 4.18 -6.72 23.35
C LEU A 31 2.98 -7.46 23.94
N THR A 32 1.96 -7.69 23.11
CA THR A 32 0.66 -8.19 23.59
C THR A 32 0.52 -9.69 23.46
N ASN A 33 1.39 -10.32 22.65
CA ASN A 33 1.31 -11.74 22.26
C ASN A 33 -0.08 -12.16 21.75
N SER A 34 -0.85 -11.20 21.23
CA SER A 34 -2.26 -11.38 20.85
C SER A 34 -2.56 -10.85 19.46
N LEU A 35 -1.53 -10.62 18.63
CA LEU A 35 -1.65 -10.00 17.31
C LEU A 35 -2.64 -10.77 16.41
N GLY A 36 -2.62 -12.10 16.45
CA GLY A 36 -3.44 -12.93 15.56
C GLY A 36 -3.00 -12.77 14.10
N LEU A 37 -1.69 -12.74 13.88
CA LEU A 37 -1.07 -12.55 12.57
C LEU A 37 -1.52 -13.65 11.60
N ARG A 38 -1.92 -13.25 10.40
CA ARG A 38 -2.22 -14.11 9.26
C ARG A 38 -1.23 -13.78 8.15
N THR A 39 -0.76 -14.79 7.45
CA THR A 39 0.21 -14.63 6.36
C THR A 39 -0.17 -15.48 5.16
N GLU A 40 0.09 -14.97 3.98
CA GLU A 40 -0.12 -15.65 2.70
C GLU A 40 0.99 -15.23 1.74
N ILE A 41 1.44 -16.12 0.86
CA ILE A 41 2.47 -15.80 -0.13
C ILE A 41 1.83 -15.92 -1.52
N VAL A 42 1.79 -14.82 -2.25
CA VAL A 42 1.23 -14.75 -3.62
C VAL A 42 2.37 -14.74 -4.62
N THR A 43 2.26 -15.54 -5.68
CA THR A 43 3.32 -15.71 -6.70
C THR A 43 2.74 -15.90 -8.09
N GLY A 44 3.55 -15.65 -9.12
CA GLY A 44 3.18 -15.98 -10.50
C GLY A 44 1.94 -15.22 -10.97
N ASP A 45 1.08 -15.91 -11.71
CA ASP A 45 -0.09 -15.30 -12.35
C ASP A 45 -1.16 -14.84 -11.35
N ASP A 46 -1.14 -15.33 -10.11
CA ASP A 46 -2.03 -14.88 -9.03
C ASP A 46 -1.74 -13.43 -8.60
N LEU A 47 -0.62 -12.84 -9.04
CA LEU A 47 -0.33 -11.42 -8.86
C LEU A 47 -1.05 -10.52 -9.87
N ASN A 48 -1.53 -11.06 -11.00
CA ASN A 48 -2.16 -10.27 -12.06
C ASN A 48 -3.41 -9.51 -11.58
N PRO A 49 -4.33 -10.10 -10.79
CA PRO A 49 -5.47 -9.36 -10.24
C PRO A 49 -5.06 -8.17 -9.37
N ILE A 50 -4.00 -8.32 -8.56
CA ILE A 50 -3.48 -7.25 -7.70
C ILE A 50 -2.95 -6.11 -8.56
N ILE A 51 -2.14 -6.43 -9.59
CA ILE A 51 -1.55 -5.44 -10.50
C ILE A 51 -2.63 -4.66 -11.26
N ASP A 52 -3.65 -5.37 -11.73
CA ASP A 52 -4.74 -4.81 -12.53
C ASP A 52 -5.66 -3.89 -11.71
N VAL A 53 -5.95 -4.27 -10.46
CA VAL A 53 -6.69 -3.41 -9.53
C VAL A 53 -5.85 -2.20 -9.13
N LEU A 54 -4.55 -2.36 -8.86
CA LEU A 54 -3.65 -1.23 -8.56
C LEU A 54 -3.59 -0.22 -9.70
N GLU A 55 -3.55 -0.68 -10.95
CA GLU A 55 -3.57 0.22 -12.12
C GLU A 55 -4.87 1.01 -12.21
N THR A 56 -6.00 0.34 -11.95
CA THR A 56 -7.32 0.99 -11.96
C THR A 56 -7.40 2.04 -10.86
N PHE A 57 -6.93 1.71 -9.65
CA PHE A 57 -6.81 2.66 -8.54
C PHE A 57 -5.83 3.81 -8.85
N GLY A 58 -4.83 3.52 -9.68
CA GLY A 58 -3.82 4.46 -10.15
C GLY A 58 -4.37 5.63 -10.97
N GLN A 59 -5.56 5.50 -11.56
CA GLN A 59 -6.19 6.54 -12.38
C GLN A 59 -6.58 7.79 -11.57
N THR A 60 -6.81 7.62 -10.26
CA THR A 60 -7.14 8.70 -9.33
C THR A 60 -6.06 8.93 -8.27
N SER A 61 -5.07 8.04 -8.17
CA SER A 61 -3.95 8.18 -7.25
C SER A 61 -2.61 7.78 -7.85
N THR A 62 -1.68 8.73 -7.91
CA THR A 62 -0.33 8.50 -8.46
C THR A 62 0.46 7.44 -7.68
N PHE A 63 0.21 7.28 -6.38
CA PHE A 63 0.91 6.30 -5.54
C PHE A 63 0.60 4.85 -5.91
N GLN A 64 -0.65 4.53 -6.23
CA GLN A 64 -1.05 3.19 -6.63
C GLN A 64 -0.60 2.91 -8.08
N MET A 65 -0.64 3.93 -8.94
CA MET A 65 -0.13 3.82 -10.31
C MET A 65 1.36 3.46 -10.34
N HIS A 66 2.15 4.08 -9.47
CA HIS A 66 3.56 3.79 -9.31
C HIS A 66 3.87 2.33 -8.96
N ASP A 67 3.05 1.71 -8.12
CA ASP A 67 3.22 0.33 -7.68
C ASP A 67 2.79 -0.64 -8.78
N ALA A 68 1.69 -0.33 -9.49
CA ALA A 68 1.27 -1.10 -10.67
C ALA A 68 2.35 -1.10 -11.76
N VAL A 69 2.91 0.06 -12.12
CA VAL A 69 3.97 0.17 -13.15
C VAL A 69 5.21 -0.62 -12.76
N ALA A 70 5.61 -0.57 -11.48
CA ALA A 70 6.77 -1.31 -11.00
C ALA A 70 6.56 -2.82 -11.16
N LEU A 71 5.41 -3.35 -10.70
CA LEU A 71 5.09 -4.78 -10.80
C LEU A 71 4.94 -5.23 -12.26
N LYS A 72 4.27 -4.44 -13.13
CA LYS A 72 4.15 -4.76 -14.56
C LYS A 72 5.52 -4.84 -15.24
N SER A 73 6.39 -3.87 -15.01
CA SER A 73 7.73 -3.87 -15.59
C SER A 73 8.55 -5.10 -15.16
N MET A 74 8.39 -5.56 -13.92
CA MET A 74 9.03 -6.80 -13.44
C MET A 74 8.42 -8.05 -14.06
N ALA A 75 7.10 -8.10 -14.25
CA ALA A 75 6.40 -9.18 -14.93
C ALA A 75 6.87 -9.31 -16.38
N GLU A 76 6.94 -8.21 -17.12
CA GLU A 76 7.46 -8.16 -18.51
C GLU A 76 8.90 -8.66 -18.63
N LYS A 77 9.73 -8.35 -17.63
CA LYS A 77 11.12 -8.82 -17.53
C LYS A 77 11.25 -10.25 -17.04
N GLY A 78 10.14 -10.91 -16.66
CA GLY A 78 10.16 -12.28 -16.12
C GLY A 78 10.78 -12.42 -14.74
N VAL A 79 10.89 -11.33 -13.98
CA VAL A 79 11.55 -11.26 -12.65
C VAL A 79 10.57 -10.90 -11.53
N LEU A 80 9.26 -11.09 -11.74
CA LEU A 80 8.25 -10.79 -10.73
C LEU A 80 8.52 -11.62 -9.44
N PRO A 81 8.73 -10.98 -8.27
CA PRO A 81 9.07 -11.69 -7.04
C PRO A 81 7.84 -12.22 -6.30
N PRO A 82 8.01 -13.21 -5.42
CA PRO A 82 6.98 -13.57 -4.46
C PRO A 82 6.65 -12.41 -3.52
N ILE A 83 5.38 -12.27 -3.18
CA ILE A 83 4.89 -11.25 -2.24
C ILE A 83 4.33 -11.93 -0.99
N LEU A 84 4.91 -11.63 0.17
CA LEU A 84 4.35 -12.00 1.46
C LEU A 84 3.28 -10.99 1.86
N LEU A 85 2.04 -11.44 1.93
CA LEU A 85 0.95 -10.71 2.58
C LEU A 85 0.97 -11.00 4.08
N MET A 86 0.83 -9.94 4.88
CA MET A 86 0.72 -10.00 6.33
C MET A 86 -0.50 -9.22 6.78
N GLY A 87 -1.38 -9.83 7.56
CA GLY A 87 -2.64 -9.24 7.99
C GLY A 87 -2.97 -9.54 9.43
N ALA A 88 -3.67 -8.62 10.09
CA ALA A 88 -4.18 -8.82 11.44
C ALA A 88 -5.44 -7.97 11.69
N ASP A 89 -6.27 -8.37 12.66
CA ASP A 89 -7.34 -7.53 13.18
C ASP A 89 -6.80 -6.58 14.25
N LEU A 90 -6.50 -5.35 13.82
CA LEU A 90 -6.03 -4.25 14.67
C LEU A 90 -7.19 -3.50 15.32
N CYS A 91 -8.41 -3.71 14.84
CA CYS A 91 -9.61 -3.11 15.43
C CYS A 91 -10.00 -3.78 16.75
N LYS A 92 -9.53 -5.01 17.04
CA LYS A 92 -9.77 -5.69 18.31
C LYS A 92 -8.74 -5.26 19.38
N PRO A 93 -9.15 -4.58 20.46
CA PRO A 93 -8.22 -4.05 21.44
C PRO A 93 -7.74 -5.13 22.41
N VAL A 94 -6.66 -4.84 23.13
CA VAL A 94 -6.03 -5.73 24.12
C VAL A 94 -6.68 -5.69 25.50
N LEU A 95 -7.71 -4.86 25.69
CA LEU A 95 -8.50 -4.76 26.94
C LEU A 95 -7.72 -4.25 28.16
N TRP A 96 -6.78 -3.32 27.96
CA TRP A 96 -5.98 -2.71 29.05
C TRP A 96 -6.50 -1.35 29.54
N ASP A 97 -7.54 -0.79 28.90
CA ASP A 97 -8.10 0.54 29.24
C ASP A 97 -7.07 1.68 29.32
N CYS A 98 -5.99 1.58 28.53
CA CYS A 98 -4.85 2.49 28.60
C CYS A 98 -5.09 3.93 28.07
N GLY A 99 -6.21 4.20 27.39
CA GLY A 99 -6.49 5.51 26.80
C GLY A 99 -5.76 5.86 25.50
N ALA A 100 -4.73 5.10 25.09
CA ALA A 100 -3.82 5.53 24.03
C ALA A 100 -4.42 5.55 22.61
N CYS A 101 -5.59 4.93 22.39
CA CYS A 101 -6.37 5.08 21.15
C CYS A 101 -7.35 6.27 21.17
N GLY A 102 -7.33 7.08 22.22
CA GLY A 102 -8.20 8.26 22.40
C GLY A 102 -9.53 7.97 23.12
N PHE A 103 -9.79 6.73 23.52
CA PHE A 103 -11.00 6.34 24.25
C PHE A 103 -10.68 6.05 25.73
N PRO A 104 -11.51 6.53 26.69
CA PRO A 104 -11.33 6.27 28.13
C PRO A 104 -11.22 4.80 28.51
N THR A 105 -11.98 3.92 27.86
CA THR A 105 -11.91 2.46 28.06
C THR A 105 -11.96 1.71 26.74
N CYS A 106 -11.44 0.49 26.74
CA CYS A 106 -11.57 -0.45 25.62
C CYS A 106 -13.04 -0.81 25.36
N GLY A 107 -13.90 -0.82 26.38
CA GLY A 107 -15.34 -1.02 26.23
C GLY A 107 -16.00 0.08 25.40
N GLU A 108 -15.67 1.35 25.66
CA GLU A 108 -16.15 2.48 24.86
C GLU A 108 -15.62 2.45 23.43
N TYR A 109 -14.34 2.13 23.26
CA TYR A 109 -13.73 1.92 21.95
C TYR A 109 -14.44 0.80 21.16
N ILE A 110 -14.72 -0.36 21.77
CA ILE A 110 -15.41 -1.47 21.11
C ILE A 110 -16.81 -1.05 20.65
N LYS A 111 -17.55 -0.35 21.51
CA LYS A 111 -18.88 0.18 21.19
C LYS A 111 -18.84 1.18 20.03
N PHE A 112 -17.77 1.98 19.96
CA PHE A 112 -17.57 2.91 18.84
C PHE A 112 -17.24 2.15 17.55
N VAL A 113 -16.24 1.27 17.57
CA VAL A 113 -15.81 0.48 16.40
C VAL A 113 -16.96 -0.35 15.83
N SER A 114 -17.78 -0.98 16.67
CA SER A 114 -18.90 -1.81 16.18
C SER A 114 -19.93 -1.04 15.35
N ARG A 115 -19.95 0.30 15.42
CA ARG A 115 -20.88 1.17 14.69
C ARG A 115 -20.19 2.06 13.66
N ASN A 116 -18.91 2.35 13.85
CA ASN A 116 -18.16 3.36 13.09
C ASN A 116 -16.90 2.79 12.43
N LYS A 117 -16.76 1.46 12.33
CA LYS A 117 -15.64 0.83 11.63
C LYS A 117 -15.65 1.25 10.17
N GLY A 118 -14.66 2.04 9.76
CA GLY A 118 -14.53 2.57 8.41
C GLY A 118 -13.33 1.98 7.68
N LEU A 119 -13.47 1.69 6.39
CA LEU A 119 -12.45 1.07 5.53
C LEU A 119 -11.44 2.07 4.94
N GLY A 120 -11.72 3.38 5.04
CA GLY A 120 -10.89 4.43 4.45
C GLY A 120 -10.54 4.13 2.98
N ILE A 121 -9.26 4.30 2.63
CA ILE A 121 -8.72 3.99 1.30
C ILE A 121 -8.29 2.52 1.14
N GLY A 122 -8.35 1.70 2.19
CA GLY A 122 -7.77 0.34 2.16
C GLY A 122 -7.38 -0.26 3.51
N ALA A 123 -7.88 0.29 4.62
CA ALA A 123 -7.59 -0.18 5.97
C ALA A 123 -8.76 0.12 6.89
N TYR A 124 -9.19 -0.86 7.66
CA TYR A 124 -10.21 -0.62 8.67
C TYR A 124 -9.65 0.08 9.90
N GLY A 125 -10.38 1.08 10.38
CA GLY A 125 -10.11 1.78 11.63
C GLY A 125 -11.38 2.16 12.38
N PRO A 126 -11.26 2.75 13.59
CA PRO A 126 -10.00 3.02 14.31
C PRO A 126 -9.32 1.72 14.80
N SER A 127 -8.04 1.83 15.19
CA SER A 127 -7.18 0.70 15.57
C SER A 127 -6.63 0.84 16.98
N CYS A 128 -6.41 -0.28 17.67
CA CYS A 128 -5.70 -0.30 18.94
C CYS A 128 -4.21 -0.05 18.72
N VAL A 129 -3.64 0.96 19.39
CA VAL A 129 -2.22 1.34 19.22
C VAL A 129 -1.26 0.18 19.51
N TRP A 130 -1.54 -0.64 20.53
CA TRP A 130 -0.70 -1.78 20.88
C TRP A 130 -0.69 -2.85 19.80
N LYS A 131 -1.84 -3.08 19.16
CA LYS A 131 -1.94 -4.00 18.02
C LYS A 131 -1.18 -3.45 16.81
N VAL A 132 -1.23 -2.14 16.58
CA VAL A 132 -0.47 -1.48 15.50
C VAL A 132 1.04 -1.63 15.73
N ILE A 133 1.50 -1.43 16.97
CA ILE A 133 2.92 -1.62 17.32
C ILE A 133 3.34 -3.07 17.08
N ASP A 134 2.58 -4.04 17.61
CA ASP A 134 2.87 -5.46 17.41
C ASP A 134 2.91 -5.85 15.94
N PHE A 135 1.98 -5.32 15.14
CA PHE A 135 1.94 -5.55 13.70
C PHE A 135 3.16 -4.95 12.99
N GLY A 136 3.58 -3.74 13.38
CA GLY A 136 4.80 -3.12 12.90
C GLY A 136 6.04 -3.95 13.24
N MET A 137 6.13 -4.49 14.46
CA MET A 137 7.23 -5.38 14.87
C MET A 137 7.26 -6.67 14.05
N ALA A 138 6.11 -7.28 13.76
CA ALA A 138 6.02 -8.45 12.89
C ALA A 138 6.51 -8.14 11.47
N ALA A 139 6.08 -7.01 10.91
CA ALA A 139 6.48 -6.58 9.58
C ALA A 139 7.99 -6.27 9.51
N ASP A 140 8.55 -5.62 10.54
CA ASP A 140 9.99 -5.33 10.61
C ASP A 140 10.84 -6.59 10.73
N TYR A 141 10.40 -7.58 11.52
CA TYR A 141 11.06 -8.88 11.62
C TYR A 141 11.07 -9.63 10.29
N ALA A 142 9.99 -9.53 9.50
CA ALA A 142 9.95 -10.08 8.14
C ALA A 142 10.99 -9.40 7.24
N CYS A 143 11.07 -8.07 7.26
CA CYS A 143 12.06 -7.29 6.52
C CYS A 143 13.50 -7.65 6.94
N ALA A 144 13.75 -7.79 8.25
CA ALA A 144 15.05 -8.19 8.77
C ALA A 144 15.46 -9.58 8.27
N ALA A 145 14.51 -10.52 8.16
CA ALA A 145 14.77 -11.83 7.60
C ALA A 145 15.15 -11.78 6.12
N ALA A 146 14.45 -11.00 5.28
CA ALA A 146 14.86 -10.79 3.90
C ALA A 146 16.29 -10.20 3.80
N ALA A 147 16.59 -9.23 4.67
CA ALA A 147 17.88 -8.57 4.72
C ALA A 147 19.04 -9.51 5.11
N MET A 148 18.80 -10.53 5.94
CA MET A 148 19.80 -11.57 6.25
C MET A 148 20.25 -12.34 5.01
N HIS A 149 19.36 -12.49 4.02
CA HIS A 149 19.67 -13.12 2.74
C HIS A 149 20.16 -12.11 1.69
N ARG A 150 20.39 -10.84 2.07
CA ARG A 150 20.75 -9.74 1.16
C ARG A 150 19.75 -9.57 0.01
N VAL A 151 18.50 -9.96 0.24
CA VAL A 151 17.40 -9.78 -0.71
C VAL A 151 16.73 -8.45 -0.40
N GLU A 152 16.44 -7.70 -1.44
CA GLU A 152 15.70 -6.46 -1.32
C GLU A 152 14.24 -6.74 -0.97
N ALA A 153 13.72 -6.04 0.04
CA ALA A 153 12.31 -6.11 0.40
C ALA A 153 11.85 -4.76 0.93
N ARG A 154 10.61 -4.39 0.62
CA ARG A 154 9.99 -3.15 1.09
C ARG A 154 8.52 -3.41 1.37
N LEU A 155 7.98 -2.84 2.45
CA LEU A 155 6.54 -2.94 2.73
C LEU A 155 5.74 -1.99 1.83
N PHE A 156 4.63 -2.50 1.32
CA PHE A 156 3.67 -1.79 0.48
C PHE A 156 2.28 -1.86 1.11
N PHE A 157 1.76 -0.69 1.46
CA PHE A 157 0.37 -0.53 1.89
C PHE A 157 -0.61 -0.79 0.74
N SER A 158 -0.32 -0.27 -0.45
CA SER A 158 -1.15 -0.39 -1.66
C SER A 158 -1.43 -1.85 -2.05
N ILE A 159 -0.38 -2.68 -2.10
CA ILE A 159 -0.48 -4.11 -2.39
C ILE A 159 -1.33 -4.81 -1.32
N GLY A 160 -1.10 -4.51 -0.05
CA GLY A 160 -1.87 -5.09 1.06
C GLY A 160 -3.35 -4.69 1.03
N ALA A 161 -3.64 -3.41 0.80
CA ALA A 161 -5.01 -2.89 0.67
C ALA A 161 -5.78 -3.55 -0.48
N VAL A 162 -5.17 -3.62 -1.66
CA VAL A 162 -5.77 -4.29 -2.83
C VAL A 162 -5.97 -5.78 -2.57
N SER A 163 -5.00 -6.45 -1.96
CA SER A 163 -5.11 -7.87 -1.62
C SER A 163 -6.26 -8.14 -0.66
N MET A 164 -6.45 -7.28 0.34
CA MET A 164 -7.60 -7.36 1.26
C MET A 164 -8.94 -7.21 0.51
N PHE A 165 -9.03 -6.32 -0.47
CA PHE A 165 -10.24 -6.16 -1.28
C PHE A 165 -10.53 -7.39 -2.14
N LEU A 166 -9.48 -8.01 -2.69
CA LEU A 166 -9.57 -9.25 -3.46
C LEU A 166 -9.89 -10.49 -2.60
N GLY A 167 -9.98 -10.33 -1.27
CA GLY A 167 -10.37 -11.41 -0.35
C GLY A 167 -9.19 -12.17 0.26
N HIS A 168 -7.96 -11.72 0.07
CA HIS A 168 -6.82 -12.30 0.79
C HIS A 168 -6.88 -11.96 2.27
N LEU A 169 -6.46 -12.92 3.11
CA LEU A 169 -6.38 -12.78 4.56
C LEU A 169 -7.68 -12.28 5.22
N GLU A 170 -8.84 -12.81 4.81
CA GLU A 170 -10.15 -12.43 5.34
C GLU A 170 -10.18 -12.38 6.87
N GLY A 171 -10.91 -11.41 7.42
CA GLY A 171 -10.94 -11.12 8.86
C GLY A 171 -9.81 -10.24 9.36
N SER A 172 -8.80 -9.93 8.52
CA SER A 172 -7.84 -8.88 8.82
C SER A 172 -8.49 -7.50 8.71
N SER A 173 -8.12 -6.58 9.60
CA SER A 173 -8.53 -5.18 9.51
C SER A 173 -7.50 -4.34 8.75
N PHE A 174 -6.26 -4.82 8.67
CA PHE A 174 -5.15 -4.18 7.99
C PHE A 174 -4.23 -5.24 7.40
N VAL A 175 -3.77 -5.02 6.17
CA VAL A 175 -2.88 -5.93 5.43
C VAL A 175 -1.75 -5.12 4.81
N LEU A 176 -0.53 -5.65 4.85
CA LEU A 176 0.65 -5.14 4.15
C LEU A 176 1.19 -6.21 3.21
N GLY A 177 1.69 -5.79 2.04
CA GLY A 177 2.45 -6.65 1.14
C GLY A 177 3.96 -6.41 1.30
N LEU A 178 4.74 -7.48 1.35
CA LEU A 178 6.21 -7.46 1.34
C LEU A 178 6.69 -8.25 0.13
N PRO A 179 6.93 -7.59 -1.02
CA PRO A 179 7.67 -8.20 -2.10
C PRO A 179 9.10 -8.53 -1.66
N VAL A 180 9.56 -9.74 -1.95
CA VAL A 180 10.89 -10.25 -1.57
C VAL A 180 11.68 -10.53 -2.84
N GLY A 181 12.56 -9.61 -3.19
CA GLY A 181 13.23 -9.52 -4.50
C GLY A 181 12.57 -8.49 -5.42
N PRO A 182 12.85 -8.48 -6.74
CA PRO A 182 13.82 -9.35 -7.39
C PRO A 182 15.25 -9.07 -6.94
N VAL A 183 16.15 -10.01 -7.23
CA VAL A 183 17.59 -9.82 -6.98
C VAL A 183 18.14 -8.80 -7.96
N GLY A 184 18.85 -7.79 -7.46
CA GLY A 184 19.40 -6.72 -8.28
C GLY A 184 19.52 -5.42 -7.49
N LEU A 185 19.76 -4.32 -8.19
CA LEU A 185 19.84 -3.00 -7.57
C LEU A 185 18.44 -2.52 -7.18
N ASN A 186 18.27 -2.12 -5.90
CA ASN A 186 17.24 -1.25 -5.32
C ASN A 186 15.92 -1.09 -6.11
N ASN A 187 15.30 -2.16 -6.59
CA ASN A 187 14.13 -2.18 -7.46
C ASN A 187 12.88 -1.53 -6.85
N TRP A 188 12.79 -1.47 -5.51
CA TRP A 188 11.67 -0.85 -4.79
C TRP A 188 11.95 0.59 -4.37
N PHE A 189 13.21 1.01 -4.36
CA PHE A 189 13.66 2.33 -3.91
C PHE A 189 14.09 3.22 -5.08
N ASP A 190 14.76 2.65 -6.07
CA ASP A 190 15.15 3.27 -7.33
C ASP A 190 14.31 2.67 -8.46
N ARG A 191 13.26 3.40 -8.82
CA ARG A 191 12.27 2.91 -9.78
C ARG A 191 12.48 3.58 -11.12
N GLU A 192 13.45 3.06 -11.87
CA GLU A 192 13.71 3.51 -13.24
C GLU A 192 12.44 3.50 -14.11
N SER A 193 11.56 2.53 -13.90
CA SER A 193 10.25 2.45 -14.58
C SER A 193 9.36 3.68 -14.37
N TRP A 194 9.58 4.48 -13.32
CA TRP A 194 8.86 5.72 -13.08
C TRP A 194 9.25 6.86 -14.02
N VAL A 195 10.46 6.82 -14.60
CA VAL A 195 10.95 7.88 -15.50
C VAL A 195 9.99 8.10 -16.67
N ASN A 196 9.26 7.06 -17.09
CA ASN A 196 8.29 7.14 -18.18
C ASN A 196 6.84 6.91 -17.74
N ALA A 197 6.57 6.74 -16.43
CA ALA A 197 5.21 6.53 -15.93
C ALA A 197 4.31 7.76 -16.07
N PHE A 198 4.91 8.96 -16.01
CA PHE A 198 4.21 10.23 -16.13
C PHE A 198 5.00 11.18 -17.03
N ASN A 199 4.29 11.94 -17.86
CA ASN A 199 4.91 13.02 -18.61
C ASN A 199 5.30 14.20 -17.68
N TYR A 200 6.10 15.15 -18.20
CA TYR A 200 6.58 16.29 -17.41
C TYR A 200 5.44 17.10 -16.76
N GLN A 201 4.36 17.34 -17.50
CA GLN A 201 3.21 18.10 -17.00
C GLN A 201 2.51 17.34 -15.87
N GLN A 202 2.26 16.04 -16.03
CA GLN A 202 1.68 15.19 -15.00
C GLN A 202 2.52 15.17 -13.73
N ARG A 203 3.85 15.04 -13.84
CA ARG A 203 4.77 15.07 -12.68
C ARG A 203 4.72 16.41 -11.97
N THR A 204 4.80 17.50 -12.73
CA THR A 204 4.78 18.87 -12.19
C THR A 204 3.48 19.11 -11.45
N MET A 205 2.35 18.80 -12.07
CA MET A 205 1.02 18.96 -11.46
C MET A 205 0.86 18.06 -10.23
N GLY A 206 1.32 16.81 -10.28
CA GLY A 206 1.28 15.89 -9.14
C GLY A 206 2.09 16.40 -7.95
N GLN A 207 3.29 16.97 -8.17
CA GLN A 207 4.10 17.57 -7.11
C GLN A 207 3.47 18.84 -6.55
N LEU A 208 2.94 19.71 -7.43
CA LEU A 208 2.25 20.94 -7.04
C LEU A 208 1.00 20.63 -6.18
N ALA A 209 0.23 19.61 -6.57
CA ALA A 209 -0.97 19.19 -5.84
C ALA A 209 -0.63 18.43 -4.54
N GLY A 210 0.42 17.60 -4.55
CA GLY A 210 0.80 16.77 -3.40
C GLY A 210 1.58 17.50 -2.31
N GLY A 211 2.24 18.61 -2.65
CA GLY A 211 2.99 19.43 -1.70
C GLY A 211 2.85 20.92 -2.01
N PRO A 212 1.62 21.48 -1.99
CA PRO A 212 1.38 22.87 -2.37
C PRO A 212 2.21 23.82 -1.50
N ASN A 213 2.45 23.48 -0.24
CA ASN A 213 3.31 24.21 0.69
C ASN A 213 4.76 24.38 0.22
N LEU A 214 5.29 23.45 -0.57
CA LEU A 214 6.63 23.57 -1.15
C LEU A 214 6.66 24.60 -2.29
N SER A 215 5.49 24.94 -2.82
CA SER A 215 5.30 25.82 -3.97
C SER A 215 4.58 27.13 -3.59
N MET A 216 4.30 27.35 -2.31
CA MET A 216 3.67 28.58 -1.83
C MET A 216 4.69 29.70 -1.63
N ALA A 217 4.28 30.93 -1.94
CA ALA A 217 4.95 32.14 -1.43
C ALA A 217 4.50 32.44 0.01
N PHE A 218 5.18 33.37 0.68
CA PHE A 218 4.76 33.86 1.99
C PHE A 218 3.32 34.39 1.93
N SER A 219 2.43 33.86 2.78
CA SER A 219 0.98 34.13 2.75
C SER A 219 0.59 35.46 3.40
N GLY A 220 1.55 36.35 3.71
CA GLY A 220 1.31 37.63 4.37
C GLY A 220 0.23 38.43 3.64
N GLY A 221 -0.94 38.55 4.28
CA GLY A 221 -2.16 39.12 3.69
C GLY A 221 -3.35 38.15 3.61
N GLY A 222 -3.16 36.85 3.90
CA GLY A 222 -4.23 35.84 3.88
C GLY A 222 -4.48 35.20 2.50
N TYR A 223 -3.64 35.53 1.51
CA TYR A 223 -3.78 35.06 0.12
C TYR A 223 -2.56 34.21 -0.26
N PRO A 224 -2.57 32.89 0.00
CA PRO A 224 -1.47 32.01 -0.34
C PRO A 224 -1.29 31.90 -1.87
N VAL A 225 -0.23 32.51 -2.42
CA VAL A 225 0.11 32.41 -3.86
C VAL A 225 0.89 31.13 -4.13
N ILE A 226 0.51 30.38 -5.16
CA ILE A 226 1.25 29.20 -5.65
C ILE A 226 2.10 29.57 -6.87
N LYS A 227 3.38 29.19 -6.83
CA LYS A 227 4.38 29.39 -7.87
C LYS A 227 4.28 28.32 -8.97
N THR A 228 3.13 28.23 -9.64
CA THR A 228 2.86 27.20 -10.67
C THR A 228 3.42 27.52 -12.06
N LYS A 229 3.92 28.75 -12.30
CA LYS A 229 4.33 29.26 -13.62
C LYS A 229 5.69 29.99 -13.52
N PRO A 230 6.48 30.08 -14.61
CA PRO A 230 7.76 30.80 -14.60
C PRO A 230 7.65 32.26 -14.16
N ASN A 231 6.62 32.98 -14.62
CA ASN A 231 6.34 34.38 -14.25
C ASN A 231 5.13 34.50 -13.31
N TRP A 232 5.08 33.69 -12.25
CA TRP A 232 3.94 33.65 -11.33
C TRP A 232 3.65 35.01 -10.65
N TRP A 233 4.61 35.93 -10.58
CA TRP A 233 4.43 37.28 -10.02
C TRP A 233 3.65 38.23 -10.95
N GLU A 234 3.61 37.97 -12.26
CA GLU A 234 2.84 38.76 -13.24
C GLU A 234 1.37 38.32 -13.32
N ASN A 235 1.10 37.05 -13.01
CA ASN A 235 -0.23 36.45 -13.02
C ASN A 235 -0.37 35.44 -11.87
N PRO A 236 -0.53 35.93 -10.62
CA PRO A 236 -0.53 35.09 -9.43
C PRO A 236 -1.72 34.15 -9.41
N THR A 237 -1.45 32.88 -9.12
CA THR A 237 -2.48 31.87 -8.83
C THR A 237 -2.59 31.74 -7.33
N PHE A 238 -3.78 31.94 -6.77
CA PHE A 238 -4.03 31.85 -5.33
C PHE A 238 -4.62 30.48 -4.97
N LEU A 239 -4.18 29.91 -3.85
CA LEU A 239 -4.80 28.72 -3.29
C LEU A 239 -6.09 29.12 -2.58
N LYS A 240 -7.19 28.48 -2.98
CA LYS A 240 -8.49 28.54 -2.30
C LYS A 240 -8.83 27.13 -1.83
N VAL A 241 -9.30 27.02 -0.59
CA VAL A 241 -9.87 25.75 -0.11
C VAL A 241 -11.33 25.74 -0.52
N GLU A 242 -11.67 24.86 -1.47
CA GLU A 242 -13.04 24.60 -1.88
C GLU A 242 -13.20 23.12 -2.25
N GLU A 243 -14.44 22.66 -2.25
CA GLU A 243 -14.77 21.31 -2.72
C GLU A 243 -14.75 21.30 -4.25
N ASP A 244 -13.93 20.45 -4.84
CA ASP A 244 -13.86 20.26 -6.29
C ASP A 244 -14.82 19.15 -6.69
N GLU A 245 -16.04 19.53 -7.08
CA GLU A 245 -17.09 18.60 -7.49
C GLU A 245 -16.64 17.67 -8.63
N ALA A 246 -15.83 18.17 -9.56
CA ALA A 246 -15.33 17.38 -10.68
C ALA A 246 -14.33 16.33 -10.21
N PHE A 247 -13.45 16.67 -9.27
CA PHE A 247 -12.57 15.69 -8.63
C PHE A 247 -13.35 14.65 -7.81
N VAL A 248 -14.33 15.09 -7.01
CA VAL A 248 -15.18 14.21 -6.20
C VAL A 248 -15.91 13.20 -7.09
N GLN A 249 -16.48 13.66 -8.20
CA GLN A 249 -17.12 12.79 -9.18
C GLN A 249 -16.12 11.81 -9.80
N LYS A 250 -14.95 12.29 -10.24
CA LYS A 250 -13.91 11.44 -10.83
C LYS A 250 -13.40 10.37 -9.84
N ASP A 251 -13.23 10.72 -8.57
CA ASP A 251 -12.82 9.78 -7.52
C ASP A 251 -13.90 8.74 -7.26
N ALA A 252 -15.18 9.14 -7.22
CA ALA A 252 -16.31 8.23 -7.07
C ALA A 252 -16.42 7.24 -8.25
N GLU A 253 -16.29 7.74 -9.49
CA GLU A 253 -16.28 6.91 -10.70
C GLU A 253 -15.07 5.95 -10.72
N GLY A 254 -13.90 6.42 -10.32
CA GLY A 254 -12.69 5.60 -10.19
C GLY A 254 -12.90 4.47 -9.19
N LYS A 255 -13.43 4.79 -8.00
CA LYS A 255 -13.78 3.79 -6.98
C LYS A 255 -14.80 2.78 -7.49
N ALA A 256 -15.83 3.21 -8.21
CA ALA A 256 -16.84 2.31 -8.77
C ALA A 256 -16.20 1.27 -9.71
N LYS A 257 -15.31 1.70 -10.62
CA LYS A 257 -14.56 0.79 -11.52
C LYS A 257 -13.67 -0.18 -10.75
N VAL A 258 -13.00 0.29 -9.71
CA VAL A 258 -12.19 -0.57 -8.82
C VAL A 258 -13.09 -1.63 -8.18
N PHE A 259 -14.22 -1.24 -7.60
CA PHE A 259 -15.17 -2.16 -6.97
C PHE A 259 -15.71 -3.19 -7.95
N GLU A 260 -16.11 -2.78 -9.15
CA GLU A 260 -16.57 -3.67 -10.20
C GLU A 260 -15.52 -4.74 -10.53
N LYS A 261 -14.27 -4.32 -10.75
CA LYS A 261 -13.15 -5.23 -11.04
C LYS A 261 -12.89 -6.21 -9.90
N ILE A 262 -12.91 -5.74 -8.65
CA ILE A 262 -12.81 -6.61 -7.47
C ILE A 262 -13.96 -7.64 -7.47
N MET A 263 -15.20 -7.22 -7.71
CA MET A 263 -16.36 -8.12 -7.69
C MET A 263 -16.27 -9.20 -8.78
N ARG A 264 -15.76 -8.85 -9.97
CA ARG A 264 -15.46 -9.83 -11.03
C ARG A 264 -14.43 -10.85 -10.58
N TYR A 265 -13.29 -10.40 -10.02
CA TYR A 265 -12.26 -11.32 -9.50
C TYR A 265 -12.75 -12.21 -8.35
N ARG A 266 -13.70 -11.71 -7.55
CA ARG A 266 -14.35 -12.49 -6.49
C ARG A 266 -15.45 -13.43 -6.99
N GLY A 267 -15.74 -13.45 -8.30
CA GLY A 267 -16.80 -14.27 -8.89
C GLY A 267 -18.22 -13.81 -8.52
N ALA A 268 -18.39 -12.57 -8.08
CA ALA A 268 -19.69 -12.00 -7.73
C ALA A 268 -20.45 -11.40 -8.93
N ILE A 269 -19.75 -11.16 -10.04
CA ILE A 269 -20.29 -10.68 -11.33
C ILE A 269 -19.70 -11.58 -12.42
N SER A 270 -20.53 -12.13 -13.31
CA SER A 270 -20.09 -12.98 -14.44
C SER A 270 -19.42 -12.17 -15.54
N GLU A 271 -18.57 -12.80 -16.37
CA GLU A 271 -17.87 -12.15 -17.49
C GLU A 271 -18.80 -11.63 -18.62
N ASP A 272 -20.09 -12.00 -18.60
CA ASP A 272 -21.07 -11.79 -19.69
C ASP A 272 -22.17 -10.73 -19.42
N GLU A 273 -21.98 -9.78 -18.50
CA GLU A 273 -22.83 -8.57 -18.37
C GLU A 273 -22.02 -7.28 -18.57
#